data_AF-A0A1V4QR22-F1
#
_entry.id   AF-A0A1V4QR22-F1
#
_cell.length_a   1.000
_cell.length_b   1.000
_cell.length_c   1.000
_cell.angle_alpha   90.00
_cell.angle_beta   90.00
_cell.angle_gamma   90.00
#
_symmetry.space_group_name_H-M   'P 1'
#
loop_
_entity.id
_entity.type
_entity.pdbx_description
1 polymer ?
#
loop_
_entity_poly.entity_id
_entity_poly.type
_entity_poly.pdbx_seq_one_letter_code
_entity_poly.pdbx_strand_id
1 'polypeptide(L)'
;MDERTAQAYEQFRQRVLRRFQRAAERMEKRYELDDRQRQLLRQVLRRSAQRFLRRHGREAFALMARGRALGELMRQERVGWEELPEEVKRDLAERALPLLGWMERESAAIADSLADELDQQQRRRLAEDRARMAGQLRAARLRVEVLAGRAPPPGAEVVQPKAPASRPGRRRARHARPRGLDRWEAYVRQFIRRHRLDEVQKLQAMELLAKYKAKARVLSRAAASRPASRPATGPASRAASSAASRPGARLSMADFRRRLEELRRRHRLLRELFERLKAELDKIPTPVQRQLAE
;
A
#
# COMPACT_ATOMS: atom_id res chain seq x y z
N MET A 1 27.16 -2.30 11.28
CA MET A 1 26.12 -1.30 10.91
C MET A 1 26.88 -0.03 10.61
N ASP A 2 26.72 0.55 9.42
CA ASP A 2 27.47 1.77 9.09
C ASP A 2 26.98 2.96 9.94
N GLU A 3 27.81 3.99 10.04
CA GLU A 3 27.55 5.17 10.87
C GLU A 3 26.24 5.88 10.46
N ARG A 4 25.98 5.92 9.14
CA ARG A 4 24.74 6.50 8.57
C ARG A 4 23.49 5.74 9.02
N THR A 5 23.50 4.41 9.02
CA THR A 5 22.36 3.60 9.46
C THR A 5 22.18 3.72 10.97
N ALA A 6 23.26 3.79 11.75
CA ALA A 6 23.19 4.03 13.18
C ALA A 6 22.53 5.38 13.51
N GLN A 7 22.95 6.45 12.83
CA GLN A 7 22.34 7.77 12.97
C GLN A 7 20.86 7.77 12.54
N ALA A 8 20.52 7.13 11.42
CA ALA A 8 19.14 7.00 10.96
C ALA A 8 18.25 6.22 11.95
N TYR A 9 18.81 5.18 12.59
CA TYR A 9 18.12 4.43 13.62
C TYR A 9 17.89 5.25 14.88
N GLU A 10 18.87 6.04 15.31
CA GLU A 10 18.71 6.94 16.45
C GLU A 10 17.64 8.00 16.18
N GLN A 11 17.66 8.62 14.99
CA GLN A 11 16.58 9.53 14.57
C GLN A 11 15.21 8.85 14.58
N PHE A 12 15.13 7.57 14.19
CA PHE A 12 13.90 6.79 14.27
C PHE A 12 13.45 6.60 15.73
N ARG A 13 14.35 6.22 16.64
CA ARG A 13 14.05 6.09 18.08
C ARG A 13 13.47 7.39 18.65
N GLN A 14 14.12 8.51 18.35
CA GLN A 14 13.66 9.83 18.80
C GLN A 14 12.29 10.19 18.23
N ARG A 15 12.00 9.86 16.96
CA ARG A 15 10.66 10.05 16.36
C ARG A 15 9.59 9.20 17.06
N VAL A 16 9.92 7.96 17.42
CA VAL A 16 8.99 7.09 18.17
C VAL A 16 8.69 7.71 19.53
N LEU A 17 9.71 8.10 20.30
CA LEU A 17 9.52 8.73 21.61
C LEU A 17 8.63 9.97 21.53
N ARG A 18 8.90 10.87 20.56
CA ARG A 18 8.06 12.06 20.33
C ARG A 18 6.62 11.73 19.97
N ARG A 19 6.35 10.61 19.27
CA ARG A 19 4.98 10.18 18.96
C ARG A 19 4.22 9.73 20.21
N PHE A 20 4.88 9.03 21.13
CA PHE A 20 4.27 8.66 22.41
C PHE A 20 4.03 9.89 23.29
N GLN A 21 4.95 10.85 23.32
CA GLN A 21 4.75 12.12 24.03
C GLN A 21 3.55 12.90 23.49
N ARG A 22 3.43 13.05 22.16
CA ARG A 22 2.25 13.66 21.53
C ARG A 22 0.96 12.87 21.72
N ALA A 23 1.05 11.56 21.97
CA ALA A 23 -0.12 10.76 22.34
C ALA A 23 -0.54 11.07 23.78
N ALA A 24 0.42 11.18 24.71
CA ALA A 24 0.18 11.59 26.08
C ALA A 24 -0.53 12.96 26.12
N GLU A 25 0.05 13.98 25.49
CA GLU A 25 -0.52 15.34 25.44
C GLU A 25 -1.97 15.38 24.90
N ARG A 26 -2.30 14.52 23.92
CA ARG A 26 -3.66 14.43 23.38
C ARG A 26 -4.62 13.73 24.34
N MET A 27 -4.16 12.71 25.06
CA MET A 27 -4.96 12.02 26.07
C MET A 27 -5.17 12.89 27.31
N GLU A 28 -4.14 13.60 27.78
CA GLU A 28 -4.22 14.58 28.87
C GLU A 28 -5.34 15.59 28.63
N LYS A 29 -5.40 16.16 27.42
CA LYS A 29 -6.45 17.11 27.03
C LYS A 29 -7.82 16.46 26.87
N ARG A 30 -7.89 15.25 26.31
CA ARG A 30 -9.17 14.58 26.00
C ARG A 30 -9.93 14.10 27.24
N TYR A 31 -9.18 13.68 28.26
CA TYR A 31 -9.74 13.19 29.51
C TYR A 31 -9.67 14.21 30.65
N GLU A 32 -9.15 15.42 30.39
CA GLU A 32 -9.01 16.48 31.39
C GLU A 32 -8.30 15.97 32.65
N LEU A 33 -7.18 15.26 32.44
CA LEU A 33 -6.48 14.56 33.52
C LEU A 33 -5.93 15.55 34.55
N ASP A 34 -5.98 15.18 35.83
CA ASP A 34 -5.28 15.87 36.90
C ASP A 34 -3.76 15.59 36.86
N ASP A 35 -2.98 16.22 37.73
CA ASP A 35 -1.51 16.11 37.70
C ASP A 35 -1.00 14.70 38.03
N ARG A 36 -1.68 13.97 38.94
CA ARG A 36 -1.34 12.58 39.27
C ARG A 36 -1.61 11.67 38.08
N GLN A 37 -2.79 11.78 37.47
CA GLN A 37 -3.19 11.03 36.28
C GLN A 37 -2.27 11.34 35.08
N ARG A 38 -1.87 12.60 34.88
CA ARG A 38 -0.89 13.01 33.86
C ARG A 38 0.46 12.33 34.08
N GLN A 39 0.96 12.32 35.32
CA GLN A 39 2.24 11.69 35.64
C GLN A 39 2.19 10.17 35.37
N LEU A 40 1.11 9.51 35.78
CA LEU A 40 0.88 8.09 35.49
C LEU A 40 0.85 7.82 33.98
N LEU A 41 0.04 8.56 33.22
CA LEU A 41 -0.08 8.43 31.77
C LEU A 41 1.29 8.56 31.07
N ARG A 42 2.06 9.59 31.43
CA ARG A 42 3.41 9.80 30.89
C ARG A 42 4.34 8.63 31.23
N GLN A 43 4.28 8.10 32.45
CA GLN A 43 5.08 6.96 32.87
C GLN A 43 4.72 5.69 32.09
N VAL A 44 3.43 5.38 31.97
CA VAL A 44 2.91 4.23 31.23
C VAL A 44 3.32 4.30 29.75
N LEU A 45 3.11 5.44 29.09
CA LEU A 45 3.48 5.63 27.69
C LEU A 45 5.00 5.61 27.46
N ARG A 46 5.80 6.15 28.39
CA ARG A 46 7.27 6.08 28.31
C ARG A 46 7.76 4.63 28.43
N ARG A 47 7.24 3.86 29.40
CA ARG A 47 7.56 2.43 29.55
C ARG A 47 7.16 1.64 28.30
N SER A 48 5.96 1.91 27.77
CA SER A 48 5.47 1.33 26.52
C SER A 48 6.39 1.60 25.34
N ALA A 49 6.78 2.86 25.12
CA ALA A 49 7.71 3.24 24.06
C ALA A 49 9.07 2.53 24.19
N GLN A 50 9.59 2.40 25.40
CA GLN A 50 10.83 1.68 25.66
C GLN A 50 10.70 0.17 25.41
N ARG A 51 9.58 -0.46 25.79
CA ARG A 51 9.30 -1.86 25.46
C ARG A 51 9.22 -2.07 23.95
N PHE A 52 8.53 -1.18 23.24
CA PHE A 52 8.44 -1.20 21.79
C PHE A 52 9.84 -1.11 21.15
N LEU A 53 10.63 -0.11 21.52
CA LEU A 53 11.94 0.10 20.92
C LEU A 53 12.89 -1.07 21.19
N ARG A 54 12.84 -1.67 22.39
CA ARG A 54 13.64 -2.86 22.73
C ARG A 54 13.22 -4.09 21.94
N ARG A 55 11.91 -4.38 21.85
CA ARG A 55 11.41 -5.62 21.25
C ARG A 55 11.29 -5.56 19.73
N HIS A 56 10.84 -4.41 19.21
CA HIS A 56 10.44 -4.24 17.81
C HIS A 56 11.15 -3.09 17.11
N GLY A 57 12.00 -2.32 17.80
CA GLY A 57 12.58 -1.10 17.25
C GLY A 57 13.35 -1.33 15.95
N ARG A 58 14.18 -2.39 15.88
CA ARG A 58 14.95 -2.72 14.68
C ARG A 58 14.04 -3.17 13.52
N GLU A 59 13.06 -4.01 13.80
CA GLU A 59 12.10 -4.52 12.80
C GLU A 59 11.24 -3.39 12.23
N ALA A 60 10.71 -2.53 13.10
CA ALA A 60 9.93 -1.37 12.71
C ALA A 60 10.77 -0.35 11.93
N PHE A 61 12.03 -0.14 12.32
CA PHE A 61 12.96 0.69 11.55
C PHE A 61 13.18 0.12 10.14
N ALA A 62 13.48 -1.17 10.03
CA ALA A 62 13.69 -1.83 8.74
C ALA A 62 12.43 -1.77 7.85
N LEU A 63 11.26 -2.03 8.42
CA LEU A 63 9.97 -1.94 7.71
C LEU A 63 9.73 -0.51 7.19
N MET A 64 9.95 0.51 8.03
CA MET A 64 9.76 1.90 7.65
C MET A 64 10.78 2.36 6.59
N ALA A 65 12.04 1.93 6.70
CA ALA A 65 13.06 2.22 5.70
C ALA A 65 12.70 1.59 4.35
N ARG A 66 12.27 0.31 4.36
CA ARG A 66 11.80 -0.39 3.15
C ARG A 66 10.57 0.29 2.55
N GLY A 67 9.59 0.65 3.37
CA GLY A 67 8.38 1.36 2.93
C GLY A 67 8.68 2.73 2.31
N ARG A 68 9.65 3.49 2.86
CA ARG A 68 10.10 4.76 2.26
C ARG A 68 10.78 4.54 0.92
N ALA A 69 11.74 3.62 0.85
CA ALA A 69 12.44 3.29 -0.39
C ALA A 69 11.46 2.81 -1.48
N LEU A 70 10.48 1.98 -1.10
CA LEU A 70 9.41 1.56 -1.98
C LEU A 70 8.55 2.75 -2.44
N GLY A 71 8.14 3.63 -1.53
CA GLY A 71 7.33 4.80 -1.87
C GLY A 71 8.05 5.81 -2.77
N GLU A 72 9.36 6.01 -2.57
CA GLU A 72 10.21 6.82 -3.45
C GLU A 72 10.26 6.21 -4.84
N LEU A 73 10.47 4.91 -4.90
CA LEU A 73 10.49 4.20 -6.17
C LEU A 73 9.13 4.27 -6.87
N MET A 74 8.03 4.02 -6.15
CA MET A 74 6.69 4.11 -6.73
C MET A 74 6.41 5.51 -7.31
N ARG A 75 6.89 6.57 -6.65
CA ARG A 75 6.80 7.94 -7.16
C ARG A 75 7.66 8.16 -8.41
N GLN A 76 8.92 7.72 -8.40
CA GLN A 76 9.83 7.82 -9.55
C GLN A 76 9.25 7.10 -10.76
N GLU A 77 8.68 5.91 -10.54
CA GLU A 77 8.12 5.07 -11.60
C GLU A 77 6.67 5.40 -11.95
N ARG A 78 6.02 6.30 -11.20
CA ARG A 78 4.58 6.62 -11.32
C ARG A 78 3.69 5.37 -11.28
N VAL A 79 4.08 4.38 -10.49
CA VAL A 79 3.32 3.13 -10.31
C VAL A 79 2.49 3.15 -9.03
N GLY A 80 1.32 2.50 -9.11
CA GLY A 80 0.41 2.33 -7.99
C GLY A 80 0.74 1.11 -7.12
N TRP A 81 0.14 1.04 -5.93
CA TRP A 81 0.29 -0.12 -5.03
C TRP A 81 -0.11 -1.44 -5.71
N GLU A 82 -1.16 -1.40 -6.53
CA GLU A 82 -1.68 -2.57 -7.24
C GLU A 82 -0.68 -3.16 -8.25
N GLU A 83 0.23 -2.34 -8.78
CA GLU A 83 1.20 -2.72 -9.80
C GLU A 83 2.47 -3.34 -9.20
N LEU A 84 2.57 -3.39 -7.87
CA LEU A 84 3.70 -4.03 -7.20
C LEU A 84 3.61 -5.56 -7.30
N PRO A 85 4.77 -6.25 -7.37
CA PRO A 85 4.80 -7.71 -7.29
C PRO A 85 4.16 -8.22 -6.00
N GLU A 86 3.39 -9.30 -6.09
CA GLU A 86 2.66 -9.89 -4.95
C GLU A 86 3.60 -10.32 -3.81
N GLU A 87 4.82 -10.74 -4.12
CA GLU A 87 5.79 -11.13 -3.09
C GLU A 87 6.29 -9.94 -2.28
N VAL A 88 6.33 -8.74 -2.88
CA VAL A 88 6.68 -7.50 -2.17
C VAL A 88 5.54 -7.06 -1.27
N LYS A 89 4.29 -7.13 -1.75
CA LYS A 89 3.09 -6.88 -0.94
C LYS A 89 3.06 -7.83 0.26
N ARG A 90 3.29 -9.12 0.02
CA ARG A 90 3.35 -10.16 1.05
C ARG A 90 4.48 -9.95 2.07
N ASP A 91 5.72 -9.70 1.64
CA ASP A 91 6.84 -9.45 2.58
C ASP A 91 6.58 -8.23 3.47
N LEU A 92 6.04 -7.15 2.92
CA LEU A 92 5.67 -5.98 3.72
C LEU A 92 4.54 -6.30 4.70
N ALA A 93 3.53 -7.05 4.25
CA ALA A 93 2.41 -7.43 5.07
C ALA A 93 2.85 -8.33 6.24
N GLU A 94 3.62 -9.38 5.97
CA GLU A 94 4.13 -10.31 6.98
C GLU A 94 4.99 -9.62 8.04
N ARG A 95 5.75 -8.58 7.67
CA ARG A 95 6.52 -7.77 8.62
C ARG A 95 5.67 -6.80 9.43
N ALA A 96 4.56 -6.34 8.88
CA ALA A 96 3.66 -5.40 9.55
C ALA A 96 2.74 -6.11 10.57
N LEU A 97 2.32 -7.34 10.30
CA LEU A 97 1.36 -8.07 11.15
C LEU A 97 1.81 -8.22 12.62
N PRO A 98 3.05 -8.60 12.94
CA PRO A 98 3.50 -8.68 14.33
C PRO A 98 3.44 -7.33 15.05
N LEU A 99 3.75 -6.23 14.34
CA LEU A 99 3.70 -4.88 14.91
C LEU A 99 2.26 -4.47 15.20
N LEU A 100 1.32 -4.76 14.31
CA LEU A 100 -0.11 -4.49 14.53
C LEU A 100 -0.66 -5.29 15.71
N GLY A 101 -0.32 -6.58 15.81
CA GLY A 101 -0.71 -7.41 16.94
C GLY A 101 -0.11 -6.95 18.27
N TRP A 102 1.12 -6.42 18.25
CA TRP A 102 1.71 -5.79 19.43
C TRP A 102 0.97 -4.50 19.80
N MET A 103 0.68 -3.63 18.83
CA MET A 103 -0.03 -2.36 19.07
C MET A 103 -1.42 -2.59 19.67
N GLU A 104 -2.14 -3.61 19.21
CA GLU A 104 -3.46 -3.99 19.74
C GLU A 104 -3.38 -4.33 21.23
N ARG A 105 -2.51 -5.29 21.60
CA ARG A 105 -2.32 -5.69 23.01
C ARG A 105 -1.82 -4.56 23.88
N GLU A 106 -0.84 -3.80 23.40
CA GLU A 106 -0.26 -2.70 24.18
C GLU A 106 -1.28 -1.59 24.42
N SER A 107 -2.12 -1.27 23.41
CA SER A 107 -3.17 -0.26 23.55
C SER A 107 -4.23 -0.66 24.57
N ALA A 108 -4.57 -1.94 24.64
CA ALA A 108 -5.46 -2.48 25.67
C ALA A 108 -4.83 -2.37 27.06
N ALA A 109 -3.57 -2.79 27.21
CA ALA A 109 -2.85 -2.73 28.49
C ALA A 109 -2.68 -1.29 29.01
N ILE A 110 -2.47 -0.31 28.12
CA ILE A 110 -2.44 1.12 28.49
C ILE A 110 -3.81 1.56 29.01
N ALA A 111 -4.89 1.18 28.32
CA ALA A 111 -6.24 1.50 28.76
C ALA A 111 -6.56 0.87 30.12
N ASP A 112 -6.22 -0.40 30.32
CA ASP A 112 -6.41 -1.09 31.60
C ASP A 112 -5.64 -0.39 32.73
N SER A 113 -4.38 0.01 32.48
CA SER A 113 -3.55 0.71 33.48
C SER A 113 -4.09 2.09 33.87
N LEU A 114 -4.88 2.74 33.00
CA LEU A 114 -5.46 4.05 33.28
C LEU A 114 -6.83 3.91 33.96
N ALA A 115 -7.60 2.88 33.64
CA ALA A 115 -8.99 2.75 34.09
C ALA A 115 -9.16 2.80 35.61
N ASP A 116 -8.16 2.29 36.35
CA ASP A 116 -8.18 2.23 37.81
C ASP A 116 -8.10 3.62 38.48
N GLU A 117 -7.48 4.58 37.80
CA GLU A 117 -7.18 5.92 38.35
C GLU A 117 -8.09 7.01 37.78
N LEU A 118 -8.99 6.64 36.86
CA LEU A 118 -9.92 7.56 36.23
C LEU A 118 -11.28 7.59 36.95
N ASP A 119 -11.96 8.73 36.91
CA ASP A 119 -13.35 8.83 37.37
C ASP A 119 -14.33 8.08 36.43
N GLN A 120 -15.62 8.06 36.79
CA GLN A 120 -16.63 7.35 36.01
C GLN A 120 -16.82 7.94 34.59
N GLN A 121 -16.76 9.26 34.44
CA GLN A 121 -16.95 9.92 33.15
C GLN A 121 -15.76 9.69 32.24
N GLN A 122 -14.54 9.82 32.77
CA GLN A 122 -13.29 9.53 32.09
C GLN A 122 -13.23 8.05 31.66
N ARG A 123 -13.62 7.11 32.53
CA ARG A 123 -13.70 5.67 32.20
C ARG A 123 -14.65 5.38 31.05
N ARG A 124 -15.82 6.01 31.01
CA ARG A 124 -16.76 5.88 29.88
C ARG A 124 -16.13 6.35 28.57
N ARG A 125 -15.49 7.53 28.56
CA ARG A 125 -14.77 8.06 27.38
C ARG A 125 -13.63 7.11 26.95
N LEU A 126 -12.86 6.58 27.91
CA LEU A 126 -11.77 5.63 27.63
C LEU A 126 -12.30 4.33 27.01
N ALA A 127 -13.42 3.79 27.50
CA ALA A 127 -14.03 2.59 26.96
C ALA A 127 -14.47 2.76 25.49
N GLU A 128 -15.09 3.90 25.16
CA GLU A 128 -15.46 4.24 23.77
C GLU A 128 -14.22 4.34 22.87
N ASP A 129 -13.17 5.00 23.34
CA ASP A 129 -11.93 5.15 22.59
C ASP A 129 -11.20 3.82 22.40
N ARG A 130 -11.20 2.97 23.43
CA ARG A 130 -10.66 1.60 23.36
C ARG A 130 -11.40 0.79 22.30
N ALA A 131 -12.73 0.80 22.31
CA ALA A 131 -13.55 0.10 21.31
C ALA A 131 -13.26 0.61 19.89
N ARG A 132 -13.17 1.94 19.73
CA ARG A 132 -12.84 2.59 18.45
C ARG A 132 -11.45 2.19 17.94
N MET A 133 -10.44 2.26 18.80
CA MET A 133 -9.05 1.93 18.47
C MET A 133 -8.89 0.44 18.16
N ALA A 134 -9.53 -0.43 18.93
CA ALA A 134 -9.57 -1.87 18.64
C ALA A 134 -10.20 -2.14 17.27
N GLY A 135 -11.32 -1.49 16.94
CA GLY A 135 -11.93 -1.57 15.62
C GLY A 135 -10.99 -1.13 14.49
N GLN A 136 -10.28 -0.01 14.67
CA GLN A 136 -9.31 0.49 13.70
C GLN A 136 -8.11 -0.45 13.51
N LEU A 137 -7.56 -1.00 14.60
CA LEU A 137 -6.43 -1.93 14.53
C LEU A 137 -6.82 -3.26 13.91
N ARG A 138 -8.02 -3.80 14.23
CA ARG A 138 -8.57 -4.99 13.58
C ARG A 138 -8.77 -4.76 12.09
N ALA A 139 -9.37 -3.65 11.69
CA ALA A 139 -9.54 -3.31 10.27
C ALA A 139 -8.20 -3.14 9.54
N ALA A 140 -7.21 -2.51 10.18
CA ALA A 140 -5.86 -2.39 9.64
C ALA A 140 -5.20 -3.76 9.47
N ARG A 141 -5.32 -4.63 10.48
CA ARG A 141 -4.80 -6.00 10.44
C ARG A 141 -5.44 -6.82 9.32
N LEU A 142 -6.77 -6.83 9.22
CA LEU A 142 -7.49 -7.54 8.16
C LEU A 142 -7.02 -7.12 6.76
N ARG A 143 -6.83 -5.82 6.53
CA ARG A 143 -6.29 -5.31 5.26
C ARG A 143 -4.90 -5.85 4.97
N VAL A 144 -4.04 -5.88 5.99
CA VAL A 144 -2.69 -6.42 5.86
C VAL A 144 -2.71 -7.94 5.66
N GLU A 145 -3.62 -8.66 6.29
CA GLU A 145 -3.78 -10.12 6.11
C GLU A 145 -4.24 -10.45 4.68
N VAL A 146 -5.22 -9.71 4.14
CA VAL A 146 -5.63 -9.83 2.73
C VAL A 146 -4.45 -9.54 1.80
N LEU A 147 -3.65 -8.51 2.08
CA LEU A 147 -2.44 -8.20 1.31
C LEU A 147 -1.33 -9.26 1.42
N ALA A 148 -1.30 -10.03 2.51
CA ALA A 148 -0.41 -11.18 2.66
C ALA A 148 -0.90 -12.40 1.84
N GLY A 149 -2.09 -12.34 1.24
CA GLY A 149 -2.75 -13.46 0.58
C GLY A 149 -3.37 -14.44 1.57
N ARG A 150 -3.69 -14.01 2.79
CA ARG A 150 -4.46 -14.81 3.74
C ARG A 150 -5.95 -14.62 3.48
N ALA A 151 -6.71 -15.70 3.56
CA ALA A 151 -8.16 -15.63 3.49
C ALA A 151 -8.67 -14.76 4.66
N PRO A 152 -9.59 -13.81 4.40
CA PRO A 152 -10.26 -13.12 5.50
C PRO A 152 -11.05 -14.15 6.32
N PRO A 153 -11.12 -14.00 7.65
CA PRO A 153 -11.95 -14.87 8.47
C PRO A 153 -13.42 -14.78 8.00
N PRO A 154 -14.20 -15.89 8.06
CA PRO A 154 -15.59 -15.89 7.65
C PRO A 154 -16.37 -14.83 8.45
N GLY A 155 -17.12 -13.98 7.74
CA GLY A 155 -17.89 -12.87 8.34
C GLY A 155 -17.11 -11.55 8.52
N ALA A 156 -15.83 -11.49 8.17
CA ALA A 156 -15.07 -10.23 8.21
C ALA A 156 -15.31 -9.37 6.97
N GLU A 157 -16.28 -8.45 7.04
CA GLU A 157 -16.33 -7.35 6.08
C GLU A 157 -15.10 -6.46 6.27
N VAL A 158 -14.36 -6.21 5.18
CA VAL A 158 -13.34 -5.15 5.14
C VAL A 158 -14.08 -3.81 5.12
N VAL A 159 -14.62 -3.40 6.27
CA VAL A 159 -15.27 -2.11 6.43
C VAL A 159 -14.23 -1.05 6.13
N GLN A 160 -14.42 -0.29 5.05
CA GLN A 160 -13.66 0.94 4.85
C GLN A 160 -14.02 1.86 6.02
N PRO A 161 -13.06 2.28 6.87
CA PRO A 161 -13.38 3.24 7.91
C PRO A 161 -13.89 4.47 7.18
N LYS A 162 -15.16 4.82 7.45
CA LYS A 162 -15.71 6.13 7.11
C LYS A 162 -14.71 7.14 7.66
N ALA A 163 -13.99 7.83 6.77
CA ALA A 163 -13.11 8.92 7.17
C ALA A 163 -13.92 9.86 8.09
N PRO A 164 -13.34 10.37 9.20
CA PRO A 164 -14.04 11.34 10.03
C PRO A 164 -14.52 12.47 9.12
N ALA A 165 -15.80 12.81 9.24
CA ALA A 165 -16.50 13.77 8.39
C ALA A 165 -15.69 15.08 8.35
N SER A 166 -14.86 15.19 7.32
CA SER A 166 -14.19 16.42 6.99
C SER A 166 -15.26 17.31 6.39
N ARG A 167 -15.36 18.54 6.90
CA ARG A 167 -16.23 19.65 6.50
C ARG A 167 -16.69 19.59 5.04
N PRO A 168 -17.94 19.97 4.71
CA PRO A 168 -18.49 19.88 3.36
C PRO A 168 -17.83 20.90 2.43
N GLY A 169 -16.64 20.56 1.94
CA GLY A 169 -15.92 21.29 0.91
C GLY A 169 -15.78 20.39 -0.32
N ARG A 170 -16.63 20.64 -1.32
CA ARG A 170 -16.55 20.14 -2.72
C ARG A 170 -15.79 18.82 -2.90
N ARG A 171 -16.44 17.70 -2.56
CA ARG A 171 -16.06 16.40 -3.12
C ARG A 171 -16.38 16.42 -4.61
N ARG A 172 -15.40 16.77 -5.46
CA ARG A 172 -15.41 16.28 -6.85
C ARG A 172 -15.48 14.76 -6.74
N ALA A 173 -16.56 14.16 -7.25
CA ALA A 173 -16.65 12.73 -7.45
C ALA A 173 -15.37 12.30 -8.17
N ARG A 174 -14.47 11.62 -7.46
CA ARG A 174 -13.36 10.93 -8.10
C ARG A 174 -14.01 9.78 -8.82
N HIS A 175 -14.47 10.01 -10.06
CA HIS A 175 -14.76 8.95 -10.99
C HIS A 175 -13.57 8.00 -10.94
N ALA A 176 -13.84 6.74 -10.55
CA ALA A 176 -12.84 5.69 -10.58
C ALA A 176 -12.25 5.69 -11.99
N ARG A 177 -10.99 6.14 -12.13
CA ARG A 177 -10.33 6.15 -13.43
C ARG A 177 -10.34 4.70 -13.94
N PRO A 178 -10.81 4.43 -15.16
CA PRO A 178 -10.82 3.08 -15.71
C PRO A 178 -9.40 2.51 -15.66
N ARG A 179 -9.29 1.26 -15.18
CA ARG A 179 -8.01 0.58 -14.86
C ARG A 179 -7.55 -0.25 -16.07
N GLY A 180 -6.24 -0.37 -16.29
CA GLY A 180 -5.67 -1.30 -17.28
C GLY A 180 -6.24 -1.15 -18.70
N LEU A 181 -6.59 -2.28 -19.33
CA LEU A 181 -7.15 -2.35 -20.69
C LEU A 181 -8.53 -1.67 -20.81
N ASP A 182 -9.22 -1.43 -19.69
CA ASP A 182 -10.51 -0.74 -19.67
C ASP A 182 -10.34 0.76 -19.97
N ARG A 183 -9.13 1.30 -19.73
CA ARG A 183 -8.78 2.66 -20.15
C ARG A 183 -8.72 2.80 -21.67
N TRP A 184 -8.27 1.74 -22.37
CA TRP A 184 -8.19 1.75 -23.82
C TRP A 184 -9.59 1.75 -24.41
N GLU A 185 -10.48 0.96 -23.84
CA GLU A 185 -11.89 0.93 -24.25
C GLU A 185 -12.62 2.23 -23.95
N ALA A 186 -12.41 2.81 -22.76
CA ALA A 186 -12.96 4.13 -22.44
C ALA A 186 -12.48 5.20 -23.43
N TYR A 187 -11.21 5.15 -23.83
CA TYR A 187 -10.65 6.03 -24.85
C TYR A 187 -11.34 5.84 -26.21
N VAL A 188 -11.46 4.61 -26.71
CA VAL A 188 -12.10 4.35 -28.01
C VAL A 188 -13.57 4.73 -28.00
N ARG A 189 -14.31 4.44 -26.92
CA ARG A 189 -15.71 4.88 -26.76
C ARG A 189 -15.84 6.41 -26.71
N GLN A 190 -14.84 7.11 -26.18
CA GLN A 190 -14.80 8.57 -26.21
C GLN A 190 -14.46 9.08 -27.61
N PHE A 191 -13.52 8.45 -28.30
CA PHE A 191 -13.12 8.76 -29.68
C PHE A 191 -14.31 8.65 -30.65
N ILE A 192 -15.04 7.53 -30.60
CA ILE A 192 -16.27 7.30 -31.36
C ILE A 192 -17.28 8.43 -31.16
N ARG A 193 -17.50 8.82 -29.90
CA ARG A 193 -18.45 9.89 -29.56
C ARG A 193 -17.98 11.26 -30.04
N ARG A 194 -16.69 11.57 -29.89
CA ARG A 194 -16.10 12.86 -30.28
C ARG A 194 -16.18 13.08 -31.79
N HIS A 195 -15.81 12.08 -32.59
CA HIS A 195 -15.75 12.19 -34.05
C HIS A 195 -17.07 11.82 -34.75
N ARG A 196 -18.13 11.50 -33.99
CA ARG A 196 -19.44 11.09 -34.50
C ARG A 196 -19.32 10.04 -35.61
N LEU A 197 -18.54 8.99 -35.32
CA LEU A 197 -18.30 7.91 -36.28
C LEU A 197 -19.60 7.21 -36.67
N ASP A 198 -19.72 6.82 -37.94
CA ASP A 198 -20.85 6.01 -38.43
C ASP A 198 -20.73 4.53 -37.99
N GLU A 199 -21.72 3.69 -38.29
CA GLU A 199 -21.73 2.28 -37.84
C GLU A 199 -20.55 1.46 -38.40
N VAL A 200 -20.12 1.72 -39.63
CA VAL A 200 -18.99 1.00 -40.25
C VAL A 200 -17.68 1.43 -39.58
N GLN A 201 -17.49 2.73 -39.37
CA GLN A 201 -16.35 3.31 -38.67
C GLN A 201 -16.28 2.90 -37.19
N LYS A 202 -17.43 2.76 -36.51
CA LYS A 202 -17.51 2.23 -35.14
C LYS A 202 -17.03 0.80 -35.05
N LEU A 203 -17.49 -0.06 -35.97
CA LEU A 203 -17.05 -1.45 -36.05
C LEU A 203 -15.54 -1.53 -36.25
N GLN A 204 -14.99 -0.76 -37.20
CA GLN A 204 -13.54 -0.68 -37.43
C GLN A 204 -12.77 -0.21 -36.18
N ALA A 205 -13.25 0.81 -35.46
CA ALA A 205 -12.60 1.29 -34.23
C ALA A 205 -12.60 0.24 -33.11
N MET A 206 -13.67 -0.55 -33.00
CA MET A 206 -13.79 -1.63 -32.01
C MET A 206 -12.96 -2.87 -32.39
N GLU A 207 -12.82 -3.18 -33.68
CA GLU A 207 -11.91 -4.23 -34.16
C GLU A 207 -10.44 -3.88 -33.89
N LEU A 208 -10.04 -2.62 -34.12
CA LEU A 208 -8.71 -2.14 -33.74
C LEU A 208 -8.49 -2.28 -32.24
N LEU A 209 -9.46 -1.90 -31.41
CA LEU A 209 -9.38 -2.09 -29.97
C LEU A 209 -9.17 -3.58 -29.61
N ALA A 210 -9.92 -4.49 -30.22
CA ALA A 210 -9.80 -5.93 -29.98
C ALA A 210 -8.42 -6.46 -30.37
N LYS A 211 -7.91 -6.09 -31.55
CA LYS A 211 -6.58 -6.43 -32.06
C LYS A 211 -5.46 -5.97 -31.11
N TYR A 212 -5.52 -4.72 -30.66
CA TYR A 212 -4.51 -4.15 -29.77
C TYR A 212 -4.62 -4.70 -28.33
N LYS A 213 -5.84 -4.97 -27.83
CA LYS A 213 -6.04 -5.69 -26.55
C LYS A 213 -5.47 -7.11 -26.61
N ALA A 214 -5.62 -7.83 -27.73
CA ALA A 214 -5.04 -9.16 -27.91
C ALA A 214 -3.50 -9.12 -27.88
N LYS A 215 -2.87 -8.18 -28.60
CA LYS A 215 -1.41 -7.98 -28.56
C LYS A 215 -0.90 -7.63 -27.15
N ALA A 216 -1.61 -6.76 -26.43
CA ALA A 216 -1.28 -6.41 -25.05
C ALA A 216 -1.42 -7.60 -24.07
N ARG A 217 -2.40 -8.49 -24.30
CA ARG A 217 -2.57 -9.73 -23.53
C ARG A 217 -1.42 -10.71 -23.76
N VAL A 218 -0.95 -10.87 -25.00
CA VAL A 218 0.19 -11.73 -25.32
C VAL A 218 1.47 -11.22 -24.64
N LEU A 219 1.76 -9.92 -24.72
CA LEU A 219 2.90 -9.32 -24.00
C LEU A 219 2.78 -9.47 -22.47
N SER A 220 1.55 -9.41 -21.95
CA SER A 220 1.29 -9.60 -20.53
C SER A 220 1.47 -11.07 -20.08
N ARG A 221 1.15 -12.04 -20.94
CA ARG A 221 1.31 -13.48 -20.68
C ARG A 221 2.76 -13.94 -20.84
N ALA A 222 3.45 -13.53 -21.90
CA ALA A 222 4.85 -13.86 -22.14
C ALA A 222 5.78 -13.40 -21.00
N ALA A 223 5.45 -12.29 -20.33
CA ALA A 223 6.15 -11.82 -19.14
C ALA A 223 5.83 -12.64 -17.87
N ALA A 224 4.61 -13.19 -17.75
CA ALA A 224 4.21 -14.03 -16.62
C ALA A 224 4.80 -15.45 -16.71
N SER A 225 5.11 -15.92 -17.92
CA SER A 225 5.65 -17.26 -18.18
C SER A 225 7.17 -17.37 -18.06
N ARG A 226 7.89 -16.30 -17.70
CA ARG A 226 9.33 -16.36 -17.49
C ARG A 226 9.61 -16.91 -16.09
N PRO A 227 10.07 -18.17 -15.92
CA PRO A 227 10.40 -18.67 -14.60
C PRO A 227 11.49 -17.77 -14.01
N ALA A 228 11.30 -17.36 -12.75
CA ALA A 228 12.31 -16.64 -11.99
C ALA A 228 13.64 -17.37 -12.18
N SER A 229 14.57 -16.74 -12.90
CA SER A 229 15.85 -17.36 -13.22
C SER A 229 16.52 -17.75 -11.92
N ARG A 230 16.52 -19.05 -11.65
CA ARG A 230 17.24 -19.68 -10.55
C ARG A 230 18.71 -19.29 -10.75
N PRO A 231 19.37 -18.61 -9.80
CA PRO A 231 20.78 -18.27 -9.97
C PRO A 231 21.54 -19.59 -10.13
N ALA A 232 22.33 -19.66 -11.19
CA ALA A 232 23.22 -20.79 -11.45
C ALA A 232 24.09 -21.01 -10.22
N THR A 233 23.92 -22.18 -9.61
CA THR A 233 24.74 -22.69 -8.52
C THR A 233 26.19 -22.81 -9.00
N GLY A 234 27.04 -21.90 -8.58
CA GLY A 234 28.49 -22.16 -8.51
C GLY A 234 28.75 -23.16 -7.36
N PRO A 235 29.67 -24.13 -7.53
CA PRO A 235 29.94 -25.13 -6.52
C PRO A 235 30.88 -24.58 -5.44
N ALA A 236 30.37 -23.73 -4.55
CA ALA A 236 31.10 -23.31 -3.36
C ALA A 236 30.13 -22.86 -2.25
N SER A 237 29.59 -23.83 -1.51
CA SER A 237 29.29 -23.73 -0.06
C SER A 237 28.22 -24.77 0.31
N ARG A 238 28.69 -25.97 0.65
CA ARG A 238 27.87 -27.05 1.22
C ARG A 238 27.58 -26.87 2.73
N ALA A 239 27.81 -25.69 3.31
CA ALA A 239 27.64 -25.47 4.75
C ALA A 239 26.39 -24.63 5.14
N ALA A 240 25.60 -24.14 4.17
CA ALA A 240 24.40 -23.33 4.44
C ALA A 240 23.06 -24.06 4.24
N SER A 241 23.10 -25.38 4.00
CA SER A 241 21.96 -26.14 3.49
C SER A 241 20.90 -26.57 4.52
N SER A 242 20.94 -26.11 5.77
CA SER A 242 19.89 -26.39 6.76
C SER A 242 18.85 -25.27 6.96
N ALA A 243 18.98 -24.13 6.26
CA ALA A 243 18.02 -23.02 6.35
C ALA A 243 17.01 -22.95 5.17
N ALA A 244 17.07 -23.89 4.23
CA ALA A 244 16.39 -23.80 2.93
C ALA A 244 14.93 -24.33 2.88
N SER A 245 14.30 -24.59 4.02
CA SER A 245 12.88 -25.04 4.08
C SER A 245 11.91 -23.95 4.55
N ARG A 246 12.13 -22.68 4.19
CA ARG A 246 11.14 -21.61 4.38
C ARG A 246 10.67 -21.06 3.02
N PRO A 247 9.35 -21.10 2.70
CA PRO A 247 8.81 -20.46 1.52
C PRO A 247 8.81 -18.95 1.77
N GLY A 248 9.79 -18.26 1.19
CA GLY A 248 9.98 -16.83 1.42
C GLY A 248 11.39 -16.41 1.06
N ALA A 249 11.78 -16.62 -0.20
CA ALA A 249 13.00 -16.06 -0.74
C ALA A 249 12.91 -14.53 -0.57
N ARG A 250 13.68 -14.01 0.39
CA ARG A 250 13.74 -12.59 0.71
C ARG A 250 14.25 -11.86 -0.54
N LEU A 251 13.36 -11.25 -1.31
CA LEU A 251 13.75 -10.45 -2.46
C LEU A 251 14.68 -9.34 -1.99
N SER A 252 15.93 -9.39 -2.48
CA SER A 252 16.89 -8.31 -2.29
C SER A 252 16.35 -7.04 -2.96
N MET A 253 16.73 -5.86 -2.45
CA MET A 253 16.42 -4.59 -3.12
C MET A 253 16.99 -4.55 -4.55
N ALA A 254 18.03 -5.32 -4.85
CA ALA A 254 18.57 -5.48 -6.20
C ALA A 254 17.62 -6.28 -7.12
N ASP A 255 17.06 -7.40 -6.64
CA ASP A 255 16.08 -8.20 -7.38
C ASP A 255 14.79 -7.41 -7.60
N PHE A 256 14.42 -6.57 -6.63
CA PHE A 256 13.31 -5.64 -6.75
C PHE A 256 13.54 -4.62 -7.88
N ARG A 257 14.72 -3.97 -7.93
CA ARG A 257 15.08 -3.05 -9.01
C ARG A 257 15.02 -3.72 -10.39
N ARG A 258 15.51 -4.96 -10.50
CA ARG A 258 15.45 -5.74 -11.75
C ARG A 258 13.99 -6.03 -12.18
N ARG A 259 13.14 -6.48 -11.25
CA ARG A 259 11.72 -6.73 -11.52
C ARG A 259 10.98 -5.46 -11.93
N LEU A 260 11.35 -4.31 -11.37
CA LEU A 260 10.80 -3.02 -11.78
C LEU A 260 11.28 -2.58 -13.15
N GLU A 261 12.53 -2.82 -13.51
CA GLU A 261 13.00 -2.58 -14.88
C GLU A 261 12.24 -3.41 -15.90
N GLU A 262 11.89 -4.64 -15.54
CA GLU A 262 11.03 -5.49 -16.37
C GLU A 262 9.60 -4.92 -16.47
N LEU A 263 9.03 -4.45 -15.35
CA LEU A 263 7.75 -3.71 -15.35
C LEU A 263 7.83 -2.42 -16.18
N ARG A 264 8.94 -1.66 -16.14
CA ARG A 264 9.19 -0.47 -16.97
C ARG A 264 9.17 -0.84 -18.45
N ARG A 265 9.90 -1.88 -18.85
CA ARG A 265 9.94 -2.35 -20.24
C ARG A 265 8.54 -2.72 -20.70
N ARG A 266 7.79 -3.45 -19.87
CA ARG A 266 6.40 -3.81 -20.15
C ARG A 266 5.49 -2.58 -20.29
N HIS A 267 5.58 -1.62 -19.38
CA HIS A 267 4.77 -0.39 -19.43
C HIS A 267 5.10 0.46 -20.65
N ARG A 268 6.38 0.55 -21.06
CA ARG A 268 6.79 1.20 -22.30
C ARG A 268 6.16 0.53 -23.52
N LEU A 269 6.27 -0.80 -23.63
CA LEU A 269 5.66 -1.55 -24.74
C LEU A 269 4.14 -1.41 -24.78
N LEU A 270 3.46 -1.45 -23.63
CA LEU A 270 2.01 -1.22 -23.55
C LEU A 270 1.65 0.21 -23.96
N ARG A 271 2.45 1.21 -23.57
CA ARG A 271 2.25 2.59 -23.99
C ARG A 271 2.48 2.77 -25.49
N GLU A 272 3.50 2.17 -26.05
CA GLU A 272 3.78 2.18 -27.49
C GLU A 272 2.63 1.54 -28.28
N LEU A 273 2.11 0.40 -27.81
CA LEU A 273 0.91 -0.21 -28.40
C LEU A 273 -0.31 0.71 -28.32
N PHE A 274 -0.46 1.43 -27.21
CA PHE A 274 -1.56 2.38 -27.07
C PHE A 274 -1.41 3.59 -28.00
N GLU A 275 -0.21 4.16 -28.16
CA GLU A 275 0.01 5.26 -29.11
C GLU A 275 -0.18 4.79 -30.56
N ARG A 276 0.20 3.55 -30.90
CA ARG A 276 -0.10 2.95 -32.22
C ARG A 276 -1.61 2.78 -32.44
N LEU A 277 -2.35 2.34 -31.43
CA LEU A 277 -3.81 2.30 -31.48
C LEU A 277 -4.39 3.69 -31.78
N LYS A 278 -3.91 4.75 -31.12
CA LYS A 278 -4.37 6.12 -31.42
C LYS A 278 -4.08 6.53 -32.87
N ALA A 279 -2.84 6.31 -33.33
CA ALA A 279 -2.44 6.67 -34.68
C ALA A 279 -3.24 5.92 -35.78
N GLU A 280 -3.68 4.68 -35.51
CA GLU A 280 -4.59 3.97 -36.40
C GLU A 280 -6.04 4.47 -36.30
N LEU A 281 -6.51 4.80 -35.09
CA LEU A 281 -7.85 5.38 -34.89
C LEU A 281 -7.98 6.74 -35.58
N ASP A 282 -6.95 7.59 -35.54
CA ASP A 282 -6.95 8.92 -36.16
C ASP A 282 -7.12 8.87 -37.68
N LYS A 283 -6.95 7.71 -38.31
CA LYS A 283 -7.17 7.50 -39.74
C LYS A 283 -8.64 7.24 -40.09
N ILE A 284 -9.46 6.82 -39.13
CA ILE A 284 -10.86 6.41 -39.35
C ILE A 284 -11.78 7.61 -39.65
N PRO A 285 -11.73 8.73 -38.89
CA PRO A 285 -12.61 9.87 -39.18
C PRO A 285 -12.28 10.51 -40.52
N THR A 286 -13.31 10.96 -41.23
CA THR A 286 -13.18 11.76 -42.46
C THR A 286 -12.61 13.15 -42.15
N PRO A 287 -12.04 13.87 -43.14
CA PRO A 287 -11.53 15.23 -42.93
C PRO A 287 -12.56 16.17 -42.30
N VAL A 288 -13.83 16.06 -42.72
CA VAL A 288 -14.96 16.84 -42.17
C VAL A 288 -15.22 16.47 -40.69
N GLN A 289 -15.23 15.18 -40.34
CA GLN A 289 -15.38 14.72 -38.94
C GLN A 289 -14.18 15.10 -38.05
N ARG A 290 -12.99 15.33 -38.61
CA ARG A 290 -11.82 15.83 -37.86
C ARG A 290 -11.98 17.32 -37.56
N GLN A 291 -12.38 18.12 -38.54
CA GLN A 291 -12.64 19.55 -38.37
C GLN A 291 -13.78 19.84 -37.39
N LEU A 292 -14.82 18.99 -37.35
CA LEU A 292 -15.93 19.13 -36.39
C LEU A 292 -15.56 18.73 -34.94
N ALA A 293 -14.40 18.12 -34.74
CA ALA A 293 -13.95 17.60 -33.46
C ALA A 293 -12.83 18.42 -32.80
N GLU A 294 -12.23 19.38 -33.52
CA GLU A 294 -11.32 20.42 -33.01
C GLU A 294 -12.09 21.52 -32.29
#